data_AF-K5ZT94-F1
#
_entry.id   AF-K5ZT94-F1
#
_cell.length_a   1.000
_cell.length_b   1.000
_cell.length_c   1.000
_cell.angle_alpha   90.00
_cell.angle_beta   90.00
_cell.angle_gamma   90.00
#
_symmetry.space_group_name_H-M   'P 1'
#
loop_
_entity.id
_entity.type
_entity.pdbx_description
1 polymer ?
#
loop_
_entity_poly.entity_id
_entity_poly.type
_entity_poly.pdbx_seq_one_letter_code
_entity_poly.pdbx_strand_id
1 'polypeptide(L)'
;MYSHSKQTSGPFLFRFLKQNSFLLRLYKRYYFIIKEGRNKKMITEVLNNNLIEAMRIRIPDGTNLANVLMDILYIGKEAVYRRLRGEVPFTLAEVAAISKSLGVSLDQIIGISSANTAMFNLNFLHYSEPLQTYSSMIRRYAEILETMSGDSKSVLSTASNMLPQAFYLKYNYLSRFRLFKWMYQHKQVNCVQKFSELQLTQELIDAQKAFVKANQDFRTTNYIWDQMIIIHLVNDIKYFRDINLVTEEEVEKLKEELILLLNELEEVATIGMFPKTRNSVNVYISNIDFEATYSYAGTENLEIGMIRIYSINSITSLDKAFCKSQKDWIKSLKRFSTNISVSGEIQRIQFFNTQREHIKEL
;
A
#
# COMPACT_ATOMS: atom_id res chain seq x y z
N MET A 1 59.92 -40.57 4.12
CA MET A 1 58.53 -40.83 4.54
C MET A 1 57.61 -40.14 3.53
N TYR A 2 56.72 -40.93 2.92
CA TYR A 2 55.79 -40.67 1.81
C TYR A 2 55.49 -39.22 1.38
N SER A 3 55.66 -38.96 0.07
CA SER A 3 54.79 -38.04 -0.68
C SER A 3 54.16 -38.81 -1.84
N HIS A 4 52.83 -38.83 -1.89
CA HIS A 4 52.06 -39.33 -3.02
C HIS A 4 51.26 -38.15 -3.60
N SER A 5 51.49 -37.90 -4.89
CA SER A 5 50.84 -36.86 -5.67
C SER A 5 49.61 -37.41 -6.38
N LYS A 6 48.59 -36.56 -6.45
CA LYS A 6 47.31 -36.75 -7.14
C LYS A 6 47.51 -36.91 -8.65
N GLN A 7 46.75 -37.82 -9.27
CA GLN A 7 46.35 -37.71 -10.68
C GLN A 7 44.83 -37.83 -10.80
N THR A 8 44.18 -36.70 -11.09
CA THR A 8 42.77 -36.56 -11.39
C THR A 8 42.54 -36.79 -12.89
N SER A 9 41.65 -37.72 -13.22
CA SER A 9 41.24 -38.15 -14.57
C SER A 9 40.26 -37.17 -15.25
N GLY A 10 40.54 -35.86 -15.19
CA GLY A 10 39.79 -34.78 -15.88
C GLY A 10 40.33 -34.31 -17.25
N PRO A 11 41.64 -34.37 -17.57
CA PRO A 11 42.18 -33.77 -18.79
C PRO A 11 41.93 -34.55 -20.09
N PHE A 12 41.61 -35.85 -20.00
CA PHE A 12 41.52 -36.73 -21.17
C PHE A 12 40.25 -36.49 -22.00
N LEU A 13 39.09 -36.33 -21.35
CA LEU A 13 37.81 -36.10 -22.03
C LEU A 13 37.80 -34.77 -22.80
N PHE A 14 38.37 -33.72 -22.20
CA PHE A 14 38.43 -32.38 -22.80
C PHE A 14 39.41 -32.29 -23.98
N ARG A 15 40.52 -33.07 -23.95
CA ARG A 15 41.44 -33.19 -25.09
C ARG A 15 40.83 -34.00 -26.24
N PHE A 16 40.09 -35.07 -25.94
CA PHE A 16 39.43 -35.92 -26.94
C PHE A 16 38.34 -35.16 -27.71
N LEU A 17 37.54 -34.33 -27.02
CA LEU A 17 36.50 -33.50 -27.65
C LEU A 17 37.06 -32.40 -28.57
N LYS A 18 38.29 -31.91 -28.34
CA LYS A 18 38.92 -30.87 -29.18
C LYS A 18 39.39 -31.38 -30.55
N GLN A 19 39.73 -32.66 -30.68
CA GLN A 19 40.19 -33.26 -31.95
C GLN A 19 39.03 -33.66 -32.87
N ASN A 20 37.79 -33.74 -32.36
CA ASN A 20 36.60 -34.07 -33.14
C ASN A 20 35.64 -32.89 -33.22
N SER A 21 35.73 -32.11 -34.31
CA SER A 21 34.95 -30.89 -34.55
C SER A 21 33.42 -31.10 -34.52
N PHE A 22 32.96 -32.32 -34.82
CA PHE A 22 31.55 -32.72 -34.75
C PHE A 22 31.06 -32.89 -33.29
N LEU A 23 31.83 -33.58 -32.45
CA LEU A 23 31.50 -33.80 -31.03
C LEU A 23 31.56 -32.51 -30.21
N LEU A 24 32.47 -31.59 -30.54
CA LEU A 24 32.55 -30.27 -29.90
C LEU A 24 31.33 -29.38 -30.24
N ARG A 25 30.81 -29.47 -31.47
CA ARG A 25 29.57 -28.78 -31.89
C ARG A 25 28.34 -29.35 -31.17
N LEU A 26 28.23 -30.67 -31.05
CA LEU A 26 27.18 -31.34 -30.28
C LEU A 26 27.23 -30.95 -28.80
N TYR A 27 28.41 -30.97 -28.17
CA TYR A 27 28.58 -30.57 -26.77
C TYR A 27 28.21 -29.10 -26.53
N LYS A 28 28.64 -28.17 -27.40
CA LYS A 28 28.25 -26.76 -27.30
C LYS A 28 26.75 -26.54 -27.50
N ARG A 29 26.13 -27.24 -28.46
CA ARG A 29 24.69 -27.18 -28.70
C ARG A 29 23.90 -27.78 -27.53
N TYR A 30 24.35 -28.90 -26.98
CA TYR A 30 23.76 -29.56 -25.81
C TYR A 30 23.91 -28.70 -24.55
N TYR A 31 25.07 -28.09 -24.33
CA TYR A 31 25.30 -27.16 -23.21
C TYR A 31 24.47 -25.89 -23.35
N PHE A 32 24.31 -25.34 -24.56
CA PHE A 32 23.45 -24.19 -24.84
C PHE A 32 21.97 -24.51 -24.64
N ILE A 33 21.49 -25.65 -25.16
CA ILE A 33 20.12 -26.17 -24.94
C ILE A 33 19.86 -26.45 -23.45
N ILE A 34 20.85 -26.98 -22.72
CA ILE A 34 20.73 -27.21 -21.27
C ILE A 34 20.70 -25.88 -20.51
N LYS A 35 21.42 -24.84 -20.96
CA LYS A 35 21.46 -23.53 -20.31
C LYS A 35 20.17 -22.73 -20.60
N GLU A 36 19.68 -22.72 -21.84
CA GLU A 36 18.38 -22.17 -22.21
C GLU A 36 17.22 -22.95 -21.58
N GLY A 37 17.30 -24.28 -21.56
CA GLY A 37 16.30 -25.15 -20.93
C GLY A 37 16.23 -24.95 -19.41
N ARG A 38 17.38 -24.78 -18.74
CA ARG A 38 17.42 -24.41 -17.30
C ARG A 38 16.86 -23.01 -17.05
N ASN A 39 17.15 -22.06 -17.92
CA ASN A 39 16.64 -20.68 -17.79
C ASN A 39 15.11 -20.63 -18.04
N LYS A 40 14.62 -21.34 -19.06
CA LYS A 40 13.19 -21.47 -19.37
C LYS A 40 12.42 -22.20 -18.27
N LYS A 41 12.99 -23.25 -17.69
CA LYS A 41 12.40 -23.98 -16.56
C LYS A 41 12.32 -23.07 -15.32
N MET A 42 13.38 -22.34 -15.02
CA MET A 42 13.41 -21.37 -13.91
C MET A 42 12.39 -20.24 -14.09
N ILE A 43 12.27 -19.68 -15.30
CA ILE A 43 11.24 -18.68 -15.63
C ILE A 43 9.83 -19.25 -15.45
N THR A 44 9.60 -20.49 -15.92
CA THR A 44 8.28 -21.13 -15.81
C THR A 44 7.90 -21.40 -14.36
N GLU A 45 8.86 -21.85 -13.53
CA GLU A 45 8.66 -22.07 -12.09
C GLU A 45 8.37 -20.75 -11.35
N VAL A 46 9.10 -19.67 -11.67
CA VAL A 46 8.86 -18.34 -11.09
C VAL A 46 7.47 -17.82 -11.47
N LEU A 47 7.09 -17.89 -12.75
CA LEU A 47 5.77 -17.46 -13.20
C LEU A 47 4.64 -18.28 -12.57
N ASN A 48 4.84 -19.59 -12.41
CA ASN A 48 3.86 -20.47 -11.78
C ASN A 48 3.68 -20.12 -10.29
N ASN A 49 4.78 -19.90 -9.57
CA ASN A 49 4.74 -19.48 -8.16
C ASN A 49 4.09 -18.11 -7.98
N ASN A 50 4.41 -17.14 -8.83
CA ASN A 50 3.80 -15.81 -8.81
C ASN A 50 2.28 -15.88 -9.04
N LEU A 51 1.85 -16.71 -9.99
CA LEU A 51 0.44 -16.95 -10.25
C LEU A 51 -0.26 -17.59 -9.05
N ILE A 52 0.35 -18.61 -8.43
CA ILE A 52 -0.21 -19.28 -7.24
C ILE A 52 -0.39 -18.29 -6.09
N GLU A 53 0.61 -17.46 -5.84
CA GLU A 53 0.53 -16.46 -4.78
C GLU A 53 -0.51 -15.38 -5.08
N ALA A 54 -0.57 -14.90 -6.32
CA ALA A 54 -1.59 -13.94 -6.73
C ALA A 54 -3.02 -14.48 -6.60
N MET A 55 -3.23 -15.78 -6.85
CA MET A 55 -4.53 -16.43 -6.61
C MET A 55 -4.87 -16.52 -5.12
N ARG A 56 -3.89 -16.85 -4.25
CA ARG A 56 -4.10 -16.96 -2.81
C ARG A 56 -4.55 -15.66 -2.18
N ILE A 57 -4.00 -14.53 -2.62
CA ILE A 57 -4.38 -13.19 -2.16
C ILE A 57 -5.84 -12.86 -2.52
N ARG A 58 -6.43 -13.51 -3.54
CA ARG A 58 -7.76 -13.21 -4.06
C ARG A 58 -8.86 -14.14 -3.56
N ILE A 59 -8.51 -15.26 -2.92
CA ILE A 59 -9.49 -16.19 -2.36
C ILE A 59 -9.71 -15.88 -0.87
N PRO A 60 -10.94 -15.99 -0.34
CA PRO A 60 -11.21 -15.78 1.09
C PRO A 60 -10.45 -16.77 1.99
N ASP A 61 -10.05 -16.32 3.18
CA ASP A 61 -9.40 -17.16 4.17
C ASP A 61 -10.21 -18.43 4.49
N GLY A 62 -9.52 -19.57 4.56
CA GLY A 62 -10.13 -20.89 4.74
C GLY A 62 -10.64 -21.55 3.45
N THR A 63 -10.64 -20.85 2.32
CA THR A 63 -11.02 -21.44 1.02
C THR A 63 -9.88 -22.28 0.45
N ASN A 64 -10.19 -23.51 0.03
CA ASN A 64 -9.20 -24.39 -0.59
C ASN A 64 -8.97 -23.98 -2.06
N LEU A 65 -7.78 -23.44 -2.37
CA LEU A 65 -7.38 -23.03 -3.72
C LEU A 65 -7.56 -24.15 -4.76
N ALA A 66 -7.33 -25.41 -4.39
CA ALA A 66 -7.48 -26.52 -5.31
C ALA A 66 -8.94 -26.73 -5.75
N ASN A 67 -9.90 -26.52 -4.84
CA ASN A 67 -11.33 -26.62 -5.16
C ASN A 67 -11.74 -25.51 -6.13
N VAL A 68 -11.33 -24.28 -5.86
CA VAL A 68 -11.58 -23.13 -6.74
C VAL A 68 -11.02 -23.37 -8.14
N LEU A 69 -9.80 -23.92 -8.24
CA LEU A 69 -9.19 -24.22 -9.52
C LEU A 69 -9.88 -25.37 -10.27
N MET A 70 -10.43 -26.38 -9.58
CA MET A 70 -11.24 -27.41 -10.23
C MET A 70 -12.46 -26.80 -10.91
N ASP A 71 -13.12 -25.85 -10.24
CA ASP A 71 -14.33 -25.19 -10.75
C ASP A 71 -14.04 -24.25 -11.93
N ILE A 72 -12.94 -23.50 -11.85
CA ILE A 72 -12.54 -22.55 -12.92
C ILE A 72 -12.04 -23.27 -14.17
N LEU A 73 -11.21 -24.30 -13.98
CA LEU A 73 -10.49 -24.95 -15.08
C LEU A 73 -11.22 -26.19 -15.61
N TYR A 74 -12.23 -26.68 -14.90
CA TYR A 74 -12.94 -27.92 -15.21
C TYR A 74 -12.00 -29.12 -15.38
N ILE A 75 -10.99 -29.23 -14.50
CA ILE A 75 -10.03 -30.34 -14.47
C ILE A 75 -10.09 -31.10 -13.14
N GLY A 76 -9.71 -32.38 -13.18
CA GLY A 76 -9.72 -33.23 -11.98
C GLY A 76 -8.73 -32.78 -10.90
N LYS A 77 -9.03 -33.13 -9.64
CA LYS A 77 -8.26 -32.81 -8.43
C LYS A 77 -6.76 -33.03 -8.59
N GLU A 78 -6.35 -34.20 -9.07
CA GLU A 78 -4.92 -34.50 -9.28
C GLU A 78 -4.26 -33.57 -10.30
N ALA A 79 -4.95 -33.20 -11.38
CA ALA A 79 -4.42 -32.27 -12.39
C ALA A 79 -4.20 -30.86 -11.80
N VAL A 80 -5.06 -30.44 -10.87
CA VAL A 80 -4.87 -29.19 -10.12
C VAL A 80 -3.66 -29.29 -9.19
N TYR A 81 -3.56 -30.34 -8.38
CA TYR A 81 -2.44 -30.49 -7.43
C TYR A 81 -1.09 -30.60 -8.13
N ARG A 82 -1.01 -31.25 -9.29
CA ARG A 82 0.21 -31.27 -10.09
C ARG A 82 0.64 -29.87 -10.55
N ARG A 83 -0.29 -28.97 -10.85
CA ARG A 83 0.00 -27.57 -11.18
C ARG A 83 0.46 -26.77 -9.96
N LEU A 84 -0.23 -26.95 -8.84
CA LEU A 84 0.10 -26.30 -7.56
C LEU A 84 1.47 -26.74 -7.01
N ARG A 85 1.90 -27.98 -7.29
CA ARG A 85 3.25 -28.47 -6.95
C ARG A 85 4.32 -28.08 -7.97
N GLY A 86 3.96 -27.43 -9.08
CA GLY A 86 4.90 -27.06 -10.13
C GLY A 86 5.33 -28.21 -11.05
N GLU A 87 4.71 -29.39 -10.96
CA GLU A 87 5.02 -30.52 -11.84
C GLU A 87 4.52 -30.29 -13.27
N VAL A 88 3.42 -29.55 -13.42
CA VAL A 88 2.80 -29.19 -14.70
C VAL A 88 2.57 -27.68 -14.69
N PRO A 89 3.07 -26.90 -15.68
CA PRO A 89 2.79 -25.48 -15.75
C PRO A 89 1.34 -25.23 -16.17
N PHE A 90 0.78 -24.10 -15.76
CA PHE A 90 -0.50 -23.63 -16.32
C PHE A 90 -0.31 -23.24 -17.78
N THR A 91 -1.27 -23.62 -18.63
CA THR A 91 -1.31 -23.15 -20.03
C THR A 91 -1.83 -21.72 -20.10
N LEU A 92 -1.52 -20.96 -21.15
CA LEU A 92 -2.00 -19.58 -21.30
C LEU A 92 -3.54 -19.48 -21.20
N ALA A 93 -4.28 -20.45 -21.74
CA ALA A 93 -5.73 -20.51 -21.64
C ALA A 93 -6.21 -20.70 -20.20
N GLU A 94 -5.53 -21.56 -19.42
CA GLU A 94 -5.82 -21.74 -17.99
C GLU A 94 -5.51 -20.48 -17.20
N VAL A 95 -4.37 -19.85 -17.46
CA VAL A 95 -3.99 -18.59 -16.80
C VAL A 95 -4.98 -17.48 -17.14
N ALA A 96 -5.46 -17.39 -18.39
CA ALA A 96 -6.47 -16.41 -18.80
C ALA A 96 -7.83 -16.68 -18.13
N ALA A 97 -8.26 -17.94 -18.01
CA ALA A 97 -9.48 -18.32 -17.32
C ALA A 97 -9.41 -17.96 -15.81
N ILE A 98 -8.29 -18.27 -15.17
CA ILE A 98 -8.00 -17.90 -13.78
C ILE A 98 -8.01 -16.38 -13.62
N SER A 99 -7.30 -15.65 -14.48
CA SER A 99 -7.22 -14.20 -14.46
C SER A 99 -8.61 -13.56 -14.54
N LYS A 100 -9.44 -14.03 -15.48
CA LYS A 100 -10.83 -13.57 -15.64
C LYS A 100 -11.70 -13.87 -14.43
N SER A 101 -11.55 -15.05 -13.82
CA SER A 101 -12.40 -15.49 -12.72
C SER A 101 -12.00 -14.91 -11.35
N LEU A 102 -10.70 -14.72 -11.10
CA LEU A 102 -10.17 -14.27 -9.80
C LEU A 102 -9.68 -12.82 -9.81
N GLY A 103 -9.72 -12.15 -10.97
CA GLY A 103 -9.22 -10.77 -11.12
C GLY A 103 -7.71 -10.67 -10.93
N VAL A 104 -6.96 -11.74 -11.24
CA VAL A 104 -5.50 -11.76 -11.16
C VAL A 104 -4.92 -11.08 -12.40
N SER A 105 -4.06 -10.07 -12.24
CA SER A 105 -3.42 -9.40 -13.37
C SER A 105 -2.28 -10.24 -13.96
N LEU A 106 -2.32 -10.46 -15.28
CA LEU A 106 -1.25 -11.16 -15.99
C LEU A 106 0.05 -10.36 -16.01
N ASP A 107 -0.03 -9.03 -16.10
CA ASP A 107 1.15 -8.15 -16.06
C ASP A 107 1.89 -8.28 -14.72
N GLN A 108 1.14 -8.48 -13.62
CA GLN A 108 1.70 -8.71 -12.29
C GLN A 108 2.43 -10.06 -12.20
N ILE A 109 1.90 -11.10 -12.86
CA ILE A 109 2.51 -12.43 -12.89
C ILE A 109 3.81 -12.41 -13.70
N ILE A 110 3.75 -11.80 -14.89
CA ILE A 110 4.87 -11.73 -15.83
C ILE A 110 5.96 -10.77 -15.34
N GLY A 111 5.61 -9.85 -14.43
CA GLY A 111 6.54 -8.89 -13.85
C GLY A 111 7.01 -7.88 -14.89
N ILE A 112 6.11 -7.42 -15.78
CA ILE A 112 6.42 -6.36 -16.74
C ILE A 112 6.47 -5.03 -15.99
N SER A 113 7.53 -4.80 -15.23
CA SER A 113 8.02 -3.46 -14.93
C SER A 113 9.03 -3.11 -16.01
N SER A 114 8.55 -2.53 -17.11
CA SER A 114 9.47 -1.82 -18.00
C SER A 114 9.98 -0.57 -17.28
N ALA A 115 11.16 -0.06 -17.64
CA ALA A 115 11.75 1.12 -16.99
C ALA A 115 10.82 2.36 -16.95
N ASN A 116 9.74 2.37 -17.75
CA ASN A 116 8.82 3.49 -17.92
C ASN A 116 7.35 3.16 -17.56
N THR A 117 7.04 2.02 -16.95
CA THR A 117 5.66 1.62 -16.62
C THR A 117 5.56 1.06 -15.21
N ALA A 118 4.56 1.50 -14.44
CA ALA A 118 4.29 0.99 -13.10
C ALA A 118 2.85 0.45 -13.01
N MET A 119 2.69 -0.68 -12.34
CA MET A 119 1.37 -1.25 -12.06
C MET A 119 0.78 -0.67 -10.78
N PHE A 120 -0.50 -0.31 -10.82
CA PHE A 120 -1.25 0.20 -9.67
C PHE A 120 -2.38 -0.73 -9.28
N ASN A 121 -2.56 -0.90 -7.97
CA ASN A 121 -3.73 -1.51 -7.38
C ASN A 121 -4.68 -0.42 -6.92
N LEU A 122 -5.95 -0.54 -7.33
CA LEU A 122 -7.04 0.27 -6.84
C LEU A 122 -8.12 -0.64 -6.27
N ASN A 123 -8.55 -0.32 -5.06
CA ASN A 123 -9.61 -1.03 -4.38
C ASN A 123 -10.94 -0.35 -4.68
N PHE A 124 -11.74 -0.94 -5.56
CA PHE A 124 -13.08 -0.44 -5.81
C PHE A 124 -14.01 -0.79 -4.64
N LEU A 125 -14.88 0.15 -4.28
CA LEU A 125 -15.89 -0.07 -3.25
C LEU A 125 -17.10 -0.76 -3.89
N HIS A 126 -17.55 -1.87 -3.30
CA HIS A 126 -18.78 -2.54 -3.70
C HIS A 126 -19.96 -1.79 -3.08
N TYR A 127 -20.68 -1.05 -3.90
CA TYR A 127 -21.72 -0.13 -3.44
C TYR A 127 -22.93 -0.81 -2.77
N SER A 128 -23.09 -2.13 -2.93
CA SER A 128 -24.11 -2.92 -2.22
C SER A 128 -23.83 -3.05 -0.73
N GLU A 129 -22.56 -3.07 -0.31
CA GLU A 129 -22.13 -3.23 1.08
C GLU A 129 -20.98 -2.25 1.40
N PRO A 130 -21.26 -0.93 1.40
CA PRO A 130 -20.23 0.11 1.44
C PRO A 130 -19.43 0.12 2.74
N LEU A 131 -20.09 -0.08 3.88
CA LEU A 131 -19.44 -0.09 5.20
C LEU A 131 -18.54 -1.30 5.39
N GLN A 132 -19.00 -2.48 4.99
CA GLN A 132 -18.21 -3.70 5.06
C GLN A 132 -17.01 -3.61 4.12
N THR A 133 -17.21 -3.17 2.88
CA THR A 133 -16.09 -3.02 1.93
C THR A 133 -15.08 -1.99 2.41
N TYR A 134 -15.54 -0.88 2.99
CA TYR A 134 -14.65 0.13 3.58
C TYR A 134 -13.89 -0.43 4.79
N SER A 135 -14.55 -1.19 5.67
CA SER A 135 -13.92 -1.91 6.79
C SER A 135 -12.79 -2.83 6.30
N SER A 136 -13.08 -3.69 5.31
CA SER A 136 -12.08 -4.59 4.72
C SER A 136 -10.93 -3.82 4.06
N MET A 137 -11.22 -2.69 3.42
CA MET A 137 -10.21 -1.85 2.79
C MET A 137 -9.24 -1.26 3.83
N ILE A 138 -9.77 -0.64 4.90
CA ILE A 138 -8.96 -0.08 5.98
C ILE A 138 -8.15 -1.16 6.69
N ARG A 139 -8.75 -2.33 6.95
CA ARG A 139 -8.06 -3.46 7.56
C ARG A 139 -6.89 -3.92 6.72
N ARG A 140 -7.08 -4.13 5.41
CA ARG A 140 -5.98 -4.53 4.52
C ARG A 140 -4.86 -3.49 4.47
N TYR A 141 -5.19 -2.20 4.48
CA TYR A 141 -4.14 -1.17 4.56
C TYR A 141 -3.38 -1.25 5.90
N ALA A 142 -4.07 -1.49 7.01
CA ALA A 142 -3.43 -1.71 8.30
C ALA A 142 -2.48 -2.92 8.24
N GLU A 143 -2.94 -4.07 7.76
CA GLU A 143 -2.14 -5.30 7.62
C GLU A 143 -0.87 -5.06 6.78
N ILE A 144 -1.00 -4.41 5.62
CA ILE A 144 0.16 -4.07 4.78
C ILE A 144 1.16 -3.19 5.55
N LEU A 145 0.68 -2.16 6.24
CA LEU A 145 1.55 -1.25 7.00
C LEU A 145 2.20 -1.95 8.20
N GLU A 146 1.50 -2.86 8.88
CA GLU A 146 2.01 -3.66 10.00
C GLU A 146 3.16 -4.58 9.59
N THR A 147 3.18 -5.08 8.34
CA THR A 147 4.33 -5.85 7.83
C THR A 147 5.64 -5.07 7.80
N MET A 148 5.57 -3.73 7.83
CA MET A 148 6.73 -2.84 7.75
C MET A 148 7.02 -2.13 9.07
N SER A 149 6.00 -1.73 9.82
CA SER A 149 6.14 -0.78 10.94
C SER A 149 7.08 -1.28 12.04
N GLY A 150 7.08 -2.58 12.34
CA GLY A 150 7.95 -3.20 13.36
C GLY A 150 9.45 -3.25 13.03
N ASP A 151 9.86 -2.91 11.81
CA ASP A 151 11.28 -2.88 11.41
C ASP A 151 11.99 -1.63 11.96
N SER A 152 13.18 -1.82 12.55
CA SER A 152 14.05 -0.75 13.06
C SER A 152 14.47 0.30 12.01
N LYS A 153 14.30 0.01 10.72
CA LYS A 153 14.61 0.88 9.58
C LYS A 153 13.36 1.30 8.82
N SER A 154 12.17 1.05 9.38
CA SER A 154 10.92 1.42 8.73
C SER A 154 10.76 2.93 8.62
N VAL A 155 10.37 3.39 7.44
CA VAL A 155 10.12 4.80 7.14
C VAL A 155 8.74 4.97 6.54
N LEU A 156 7.96 5.89 7.11
CA LEU A 156 6.75 6.43 6.52
C LEU A 156 7.00 7.89 6.14
N SER A 157 6.68 8.29 4.93
CA SER A 157 6.78 9.68 4.49
C SER A 157 5.54 10.06 3.71
N THR A 158 4.90 11.17 4.08
CA THR A 158 3.69 11.64 3.42
C THR A 158 3.73 13.15 3.21
N ALA A 159 3.48 13.59 1.98
CA ALA A 159 3.13 14.96 1.65
C ALA A 159 1.61 15.07 1.47
N SER A 160 0.94 15.91 2.27
CA SER A 160 -0.51 15.95 2.39
C SER A 160 -1.08 17.32 2.08
N ASN A 161 -1.90 17.40 1.04
CA ASN A 161 -2.67 18.60 0.69
C ASN A 161 -4.03 18.67 1.41
N MET A 162 -4.31 17.72 2.29
CA MET A 162 -5.48 17.70 3.17
C MET A 162 -5.19 16.81 4.38
N LEU A 163 -6.00 16.94 5.43
CA LEU A 163 -5.82 16.20 6.68
C LEU A 163 -5.73 14.67 6.46
N PRO A 164 -4.59 14.02 6.78
CA PRO A 164 -4.39 12.58 6.62
C PRO A 164 -5.31 11.72 7.47
N GLN A 165 -5.66 10.54 6.94
CA GLN A 165 -6.51 9.56 7.62
C GLN A 165 -5.95 9.10 8.96
N ALA A 166 -4.62 8.93 9.04
CA ALA A 166 -3.94 8.49 10.25
C ALA A 166 -4.18 9.41 11.46
N PHE A 167 -4.59 10.66 11.24
CA PHE A 167 -4.88 11.61 12.32
C PHE A 167 -6.34 11.60 12.74
N TYR A 168 -7.28 11.55 11.78
CA TYR A 168 -8.70 11.69 12.10
C TYR A 168 -9.41 10.36 12.38
N LEU A 169 -8.87 9.22 11.94
CA LEU A 169 -9.56 7.92 12.07
C LEU A 169 -9.73 7.41 13.51
N LYS A 170 -8.98 7.95 14.46
CA LYS A 170 -9.13 7.64 15.90
C LYS A 170 -10.27 8.41 16.59
N TYR A 171 -10.85 9.41 15.92
CA TYR A 171 -11.94 10.23 16.45
C TYR A 171 -13.27 9.81 15.83
N ASN A 172 -14.33 9.75 16.63
CA ASN A 172 -15.59 9.15 16.22
C ASN A 172 -16.33 10.03 15.20
N TYR A 173 -16.53 11.30 15.51
CA TYR A 173 -17.25 12.22 14.64
C TYR A 173 -16.47 12.50 13.36
N LEU A 174 -15.15 12.73 13.43
CA LEU A 174 -14.34 13.03 12.25
C LEU A 174 -14.23 11.86 11.27
N SER A 175 -13.98 10.65 11.77
CA SER A 175 -13.90 9.46 10.91
C SER A 175 -15.25 9.15 10.26
N ARG A 176 -16.35 9.29 11.01
CA ARG A 176 -17.72 9.11 10.54
C ARG A 176 -18.10 10.17 9.52
N PHE A 177 -17.75 11.44 9.74
CA PHE A 177 -18.05 12.53 8.82
C PHE A 177 -17.35 12.34 7.48
N ARG A 178 -16.07 11.93 7.48
CA ARG A 178 -15.32 11.64 6.25
C ARG A 178 -15.97 10.52 5.44
N LEU A 179 -16.43 9.47 6.12
CA LEU A 179 -17.15 8.37 5.49
C LEU A 179 -18.53 8.82 4.96
N PHE A 180 -19.29 9.56 5.77
CA PHE A 180 -20.59 10.13 5.38
C PHE A 180 -20.47 10.99 4.12
N LYS A 181 -19.53 11.94 4.08
CA LYS A 181 -19.27 12.75 2.88
C LYS A 181 -19.00 11.88 1.66
N TRP A 182 -18.12 10.87 1.80
CA TRP A 182 -17.78 9.98 0.70
C TRP A 182 -19.00 9.21 0.20
N MET A 183 -19.83 8.67 1.10
CA MET A 183 -21.06 7.95 0.75
C MET A 183 -22.05 8.88 0.04
N TYR A 184 -22.26 10.09 0.56
CA TYR A 184 -23.17 11.07 -0.03
C TYR A 184 -22.75 11.50 -1.45
N GLN A 185 -21.44 11.66 -1.69
CA GLN A 185 -20.91 12.00 -3.02
C GLN A 185 -21.13 10.88 -4.05
N HIS A 186 -21.21 9.62 -3.60
CA HIS A 186 -21.43 8.47 -4.47
C HIS A 186 -22.90 8.09 -4.42
N LYS A 187 -23.74 8.72 -5.24
CA LYS A 187 -25.21 8.50 -5.31
C LYS A 187 -25.66 7.03 -5.45
N GLN A 188 -24.77 6.13 -5.86
CA GLN A 188 -25.02 4.68 -5.92
C GLN A 188 -25.05 4.03 -4.52
N VAL A 189 -24.48 4.69 -3.51
CA VAL A 189 -24.52 4.34 -2.09
C VAL A 189 -25.78 4.95 -1.48
N ASN A 190 -26.94 4.34 -1.78
CA ASN A 190 -28.24 4.93 -1.47
C ASN A 190 -28.70 4.67 -0.02
N CYS A 191 -27.79 4.70 0.97
CA CYS A 191 -28.06 4.20 2.32
C CYS A 191 -27.97 5.22 3.46
N VAL A 192 -27.50 6.45 3.25
CA VAL A 192 -27.43 7.47 4.31
C VAL A 192 -27.88 8.82 3.77
N GLN A 193 -28.93 9.40 4.36
CA GLN A 193 -29.43 10.72 4.01
C GLN A 193 -28.94 11.78 4.99
N LYS A 194 -28.86 11.45 6.28
CA LYS A 194 -28.37 12.35 7.34
C LYS A 194 -27.15 11.79 8.04
N PHE A 195 -26.29 12.66 8.57
CA PHE A 195 -25.09 12.24 9.28
C PHE A 195 -25.37 11.38 10.51
N SER A 196 -26.46 11.67 11.24
CA SER A 196 -26.90 10.93 12.42
C SER A 196 -27.24 9.45 12.13
N GLU A 197 -27.68 9.13 10.91
CA GLU A 197 -28.06 7.78 10.48
C GLU A 197 -26.84 6.88 10.27
N LEU A 198 -25.67 7.45 9.98
CA LEU A 198 -24.45 6.67 9.83
C LEU A 198 -23.94 6.23 11.20
N GLN A 199 -23.92 4.93 11.43
CA GLN A 199 -23.32 4.32 12.61
C GLN A 199 -22.15 3.43 12.18
N LEU A 200 -20.99 3.61 12.82
CA LEU A 200 -19.82 2.79 12.53
C LEU A 200 -19.96 1.45 13.24
N THR A 201 -19.80 0.36 12.50
CA THR A 201 -19.71 -0.99 13.08
C THR A 201 -18.46 -1.11 13.95
N GLN A 202 -18.51 -1.92 15.02
CA GLN A 202 -17.34 -2.20 15.86
C GLN A 202 -16.14 -2.71 15.03
N GLU A 203 -16.40 -3.54 14.03
CA GLU A 203 -15.39 -4.05 13.10
C GLU A 203 -14.60 -2.93 12.41
N LEU A 204 -15.31 -1.94 11.85
CA LEU A 204 -14.70 -0.78 11.20
C LEU A 204 -13.91 0.07 12.20
N ILE A 205 -14.43 0.28 13.41
CA ILE A 205 -13.73 1.03 14.47
C ILE A 205 -12.41 0.33 14.82
N ASP A 206 -12.41 -1.00 14.92
CA ASP A 206 -11.20 -1.76 15.23
C ASP A 206 -10.20 -1.74 14.07
N ALA A 207 -10.68 -1.81 12.82
CA ALA A 207 -9.83 -1.63 11.63
C ALA A 207 -9.19 -0.23 11.59
N GLN A 208 -9.94 0.82 11.92
CA GLN A 208 -9.43 2.19 12.02
C GLN A 208 -8.34 2.32 13.09
N LYS A 209 -8.55 1.72 14.27
CA LYS A 209 -7.54 1.70 15.34
C LYS A 209 -6.27 0.97 14.92
N ALA A 210 -6.40 -0.19 14.26
CA ALA A 210 -5.27 -0.94 13.74
C ALA A 210 -4.49 -0.10 12.71
N PHE A 211 -5.19 0.56 11.78
CA PHE A 211 -4.56 1.45 10.80
C PHE A 211 -3.79 2.61 11.46
N VAL A 212 -4.40 3.30 12.44
CA VAL A 212 -3.74 4.40 13.17
C VAL A 212 -2.51 3.90 13.90
N LYS A 213 -2.61 2.75 14.58
CA LYS A 213 -1.48 2.12 15.28
C LYS A 213 -0.34 1.79 14.32
N ALA A 214 -0.66 1.12 13.20
CA ALA A 214 0.32 0.74 12.19
C ALA A 214 1.11 1.96 11.65
N ASN A 215 0.44 3.10 11.44
CA ASN A 215 1.10 4.34 11.02
C ASN A 215 2.04 4.91 12.10
N GLN A 216 1.70 4.79 13.39
CA GLN A 216 2.49 5.33 14.50
C GLN A 216 3.66 4.41 14.93
N ASP A 217 3.60 3.14 14.53
CA ASP A 217 4.61 2.12 14.85
C ASP A 217 5.85 2.19 13.93
N PHE A 218 5.80 2.94 12.82
CA PHE A 218 6.99 3.17 11.98
C PHE A 218 8.10 3.89 12.74
N ARG A 219 9.34 3.41 12.61
CA ARG A 219 10.50 3.95 13.33
C ARG A 219 10.71 5.43 13.09
N THR A 220 10.59 5.84 11.82
CA THR A 220 10.73 7.24 11.40
C THR A 220 9.56 7.65 10.52
N THR A 221 8.88 8.73 10.89
CA THR A 221 7.80 9.32 10.12
C THR A 221 8.15 10.74 9.68
N ASN A 222 7.91 11.07 8.41
CA ASN A 222 8.06 12.41 7.86
C ASN A 222 6.72 12.90 7.33
N TYR A 223 6.23 14.01 7.86
CA TYR A 223 5.02 14.67 7.39
C TYR A 223 5.38 15.99 6.71
N ILE A 224 4.94 16.17 5.47
CA ILE A 224 4.93 17.46 4.79
C ILE A 224 3.46 17.87 4.66
N TRP A 225 3.09 19.00 5.24
CA TRP A 225 1.72 19.49 5.25
C TRP A 225 1.60 20.75 4.43
N ASP A 226 0.53 20.82 3.65
CA ASP A 226 0.07 22.07 3.07
C ASP A 226 -0.39 23.06 4.16
N GLN A 227 -0.29 24.37 3.89
CA GLN A 227 -0.68 25.41 4.84
C GLN A 227 -2.19 25.40 5.15
N MET A 228 -2.99 24.86 4.23
CA MET A 228 -4.46 24.87 4.26
C MET A 228 -5.03 23.49 4.61
N ILE A 229 -4.30 22.68 5.37
CA ILE A 229 -4.65 21.27 5.59
C ILE A 229 -6.01 21.03 6.28
N ILE A 230 -6.48 21.98 7.11
CA ILE A 230 -7.76 21.91 7.82
C ILE A 230 -8.92 22.62 7.10
N ILE A 231 -8.67 23.71 6.36
CA ILE A 231 -9.75 24.55 5.81
C ILE A 231 -10.68 23.77 4.87
N HIS A 232 -10.15 22.80 4.13
CA HIS A 232 -10.97 21.95 3.27
C HIS A 232 -11.98 21.11 4.06
N LEU A 233 -11.61 20.62 5.25
CA LEU A 233 -12.53 19.88 6.11
C LEU A 233 -13.56 20.83 6.76
N VAL A 234 -13.13 22.03 7.16
CA VAL A 234 -14.05 23.08 7.65
C VAL A 234 -15.12 23.41 6.61
N ASN A 235 -14.71 23.66 5.37
CA ASN A 235 -15.62 23.98 4.27
C ASN A 235 -16.57 22.81 3.97
N ASP A 236 -16.08 21.58 4.04
CA ASP A 236 -16.94 20.39 3.93
C ASP A 236 -18.03 20.40 5.00
N ILE A 237 -17.66 20.59 6.27
CA ILE A 237 -18.62 20.55 7.39
C ILE A 237 -19.65 21.67 7.25
N LYS A 238 -19.21 22.91 6.94
CA LYS A 238 -20.10 24.06 6.67
C LYS A 238 -21.12 23.72 5.58
N TYR A 239 -20.66 23.18 4.46
CA TYR A 239 -21.55 22.78 3.36
C TYR A 239 -22.63 21.81 3.83
N PHE A 240 -22.25 20.73 4.52
CA PHE A 240 -23.21 19.71 4.97
C PHE A 240 -24.16 20.20 6.07
N ARG A 241 -23.73 21.16 6.90
CA ARG A 241 -24.60 21.89 7.83
C ARG A 241 -25.61 22.74 7.07
N ASP A 242 -25.15 23.55 6.11
CA ASP A 242 -25.99 24.51 5.37
C ASP A 242 -27.09 23.81 4.55
N ILE A 243 -26.85 22.57 4.10
CA ILE A 243 -27.88 21.73 3.45
C ILE A 243 -28.67 20.84 4.42
N ASN A 244 -28.57 21.09 5.73
CA ASN A 244 -29.31 20.42 6.82
C ASN A 244 -29.08 18.91 6.94
N LEU A 245 -27.89 18.41 6.55
CA LEU A 245 -27.53 17.01 6.69
C LEU A 245 -26.66 16.71 7.92
N VAL A 246 -26.06 17.76 8.51
CA VAL A 246 -25.34 17.75 9.78
C VAL A 246 -25.97 18.82 10.67
N THR A 247 -26.32 18.49 11.91
CA THR A 247 -26.94 19.44 12.85
C THR A 247 -25.90 20.34 13.51
N GLU A 248 -26.32 21.48 14.09
CA GLU A 248 -25.42 22.35 14.88
C GLU A 248 -24.76 21.59 16.05
N GLU A 249 -25.50 20.72 16.72
CA GLU A 249 -24.95 19.87 17.79
C GLU A 249 -23.83 18.94 17.27
N GLU A 250 -24.03 18.36 16.08
CA GLU A 250 -23.03 17.51 15.44
C GLU A 250 -21.80 18.31 14.96
N VAL A 251 -22.00 19.56 14.52
CA VAL A 251 -20.90 20.49 14.18
C VAL A 251 -20.07 20.80 15.41
N GLU A 252 -20.69 21.06 16.56
CA GLU A 252 -19.95 21.30 17.82
C GLU A 252 -19.11 20.08 18.22
N LYS A 253 -19.63 18.85 18.04
CA LYS A 253 -18.84 17.62 18.26
C LYS A 253 -17.67 17.46 17.30
N LEU A 254 -17.85 17.80 16.03
CA LEU A 254 -16.75 17.83 15.05
C LEU A 254 -15.69 18.87 15.43
N LYS A 255 -16.13 20.04 15.93
CA LYS A 255 -15.26 21.13 16.38
C LYS A 255 -14.44 20.73 17.61
N GLU A 256 -15.08 20.12 18.61
CA GLU A 256 -14.42 19.52 19.78
C GLU A 256 -13.31 18.56 19.37
N GLU A 257 -13.62 17.59 18.48
CA GLU A 257 -12.62 16.61 18.01
C GLU A 257 -11.51 17.23 17.17
N LEU A 258 -11.78 18.26 16.35
CA LEU A 258 -10.76 18.97 15.58
C LEU A 258 -9.77 19.71 16.48
N ILE A 259 -10.25 20.36 17.53
CA ILE A 259 -9.39 21.05 18.51
C ILE A 259 -8.49 20.04 19.22
N LEU A 260 -9.05 18.92 19.67
CA LEU A 260 -8.26 17.84 20.29
C LEU A 260 -7.20 17.30 19.33
N LEU A 261 -7.57 17.06 18.06
CA LEU A 261 -6.66 16.63 17.01
C LEU A 261 -5.49 17.60 16.84
N LEU A 262 -5.76 18.91 16.74
CA LEU A 262 -4.70 19.90 16.58
C LEU A 262 -3.77 19.98 17.79
N ASN A 263 -4.31 19.87 19.00
CA ASN A 263 -3.50 19.86 20.22
C ASN A 263 -2.54 18.65 20.24
N GLU A 264 -3.03 17.47 19.87
CA GLU A 264 -2.19 16.26 19.79
C GLU A 264 -1.13 16.37 18.68
N LEU A 265 -1.48 16.92 17.51
CA LEU A 265 -0.50 17.14 16.43
C LEU A 265 0.57 18.17 16.83
N GLU A 266 0.19 19.22 17.55
CA GLU A 266 1.13 20.23 18.05
C GLU A 266 2.06 19.67 19.12
N GLU A 267 1.55 18.82 20.01
CA GLU A 267 2.37 18.08 20.99
C GLU A 267 3.38 17.17 20.28
N VAL A 268 2.93 16.38 19.30
CA VAL A 268 3.80 15.49 18.50
C VAL A 268 4.87 16.29 17.77
N ALA A 269 4.51 17.44 17.16
CA ALA A 269 5.48 18.32 16.51
C ALA A 269 6.47 18.91 17.51
N THR A 270 6.00 19.33 18.69
CA THR A 270 6.87 19.89 19.75
C THR A 270 7.90 18.88 20.23
N ILE A 271 7.49 17.64 20.49
CA ILE A 271 8.37 16.58 21.01
C ILE A 271 9.20 15.92 19.88
N GLY A 272 8.70 15.94 18.64
CA GLY A 272 9.32 15.27 17.50
C GLY A 272 9.20 13.74 17.55
N MET A 273 8.24 13.21 18.32
CA MET A 273 8.02 11.77 18.48
C MET A 273 6.55 11.48 18.79
N PHE A 274 6.09 10.27 18.48
CA PHE A 274 4.82 9.78 19.01
C PHE A 274 4.94 9.45 20.51
N PRO A 275 4.05 9.97 21.38
CA PRO A 275 4.17 9.79 22.83
C PRO A 275 4.24 8.33 23.29
N LYS A 276 3.41 7.46 22.69
CA LYS A 276 3.31 6.04 23.08
C LYS A 276 4.47 5.19 22.60
N THR A 277 4.86 5.32 21.32
CA THR A 277 5.84 4.44 20.68
C THR A 277 7.27 4.97 20.79
N ARG A 278 7.44 6.28 21.08
CA ARG A 278 8.73 6.98 21.07
C ARG A 278 9.44 6.95 19.71
N ASN A 279 8.70 6.63 18.65
CA ASN A 279 9.20 6.69 17.28
C ASN A 279 9.32 8.14 16.80
N SER A 280 10.30 8.40 15.94
CA SER A 280 10.63 9.75 15.48
C SER A 280 9.59 10.27 14.50
N VAL A 281 9.18 11.52 14.68
CA VAL A 281 8.25 12.24 13.81
C VAL A 281 8.87 13.58 13.44
N ASN A 282 8.97 13.84 12.14
CA ASN A 282 9.40 15.12 11.61
C ASN A 282 8.24 15.78 10.88
N VAL A 283 7.94 17.03 11.21
CA VAL A 283 6.81 17.79 10.65
C VAL A 283 7.34 19.00 9.90
N TYR A 284 6.96 19.10 8.63
CA TYR A 284 7.33 20.18 7.73
C TYR A 284 6.07 20.84 7.18
N ILE A 285 6.08 22.18 7.10
CA ILE A 285 5.02 22.95 6.44
C ILE A 285 5.53 23.40 5.08
N SER A 286 4.82 23.05 4.02
CA SER A 286 5.20 23.43 2.67
C SER A 286 5.00 24.92 2.44
N ASN A 287 5.94 25.54 1.72
CA ASN A 287 5.82 26.92 1.28
C ASN A 287 5.26 27.01 -0.16
N ILE A 288 4.92 25.87 -0.76
CA ILE A 288 4.32 25.77 -2.09
C ILE A 288 3.16 24.78 -2.04
N ASP A 289 2.13 25.04 -2.84
CA ASP A 289 1.00 24.13 -2.98
C ASP A 289 1.39 22.90 -3.82
N PHE A 290 0.70 21.80 -3.57
CA PHE A 290 0.81 20.58 -4.37
C PHE A 290 -0.55 19.88 -4.53
N GLU A 291 -0.71 19.20 -5.65
CA GLU A 291 -1.98 18.79 -6.22
C GLU A 291 -2.59 17.55 -5.57
N ALA A 292 -1.77 16.68 -4.96
CA ALA A 292 -2.21 15.41 -4.43
C ALA A 292 -1.52 15.05 -3.11
N THR A 293 -2.11 14.09 -2.40
CA THR A 293 -1.44 13.49 -1.25
C THR A 293 -0.55 12.34 -1.73
N TYR A 294 0.75 12.47 -1.50
CA TYR A 294 1.78 11.51 -1.88
C TYR A 294 2.31 10.81 -0.63
N SER A 295 2.18 9.49 -0.57
CA SER A 295 2.74 8.69 0.52
C SER A 295 3.71 7.64 0.01
N TYR A 296 4.69 7.35 0.87
CA TYR A 296 5.65 6.28 0.71
C TYR A 296 5.82 5.59 2.07
N ALA A 297 5.78 4.26 2.08
CA ALA A 297 6.16 3.46 3.24
C ALA A 297 7.16 2.38 2.81
N GLY A 298 8.12 2.06 3.65
CA GLY A 298 9.00 0.93 3.37
C GLY A 298 10.07 0.65 4.41
N THR A 299 10.72 -0.49 4.21
CA THR A 299 11.89 -1.01 4.93
C THR A 299 13.03 -1.22 3.93
N GLU A 300 14.06 -1.97 4.30
CA GLU A 300 15.11 -2.38 3.35
C GLU A 300 14.61 -3.38 2.29
N ASN A 301 13.56 -4.15 2.60
CA ASN A 301 13.11 -5.28 1.79
C ASN A 301 11.78 -5.05 1.07
N LEU A 302 10.93 -4.18 1.62
CA LEU A 302 9.59 -3.92 1.10
C LEU A 302 9.34 -2.43 0.99
N GLU A 303 8.72 -2.01 -0.11
CA GLU A 303 8.41 -0.62 -0.39
C GLU A 303 7.01 -0.53 -1.03
N ILE A 304 6.25 0.49 -0.63
CA ILE A 304 4.95 0.81 -1.21
C ILE A 304 4.83 2.32 -1.42
N GLY A 305 4.47 2.71 -2.64
CA GLY A 305 4.07 4.06 -2.98
C GLY A 305 2.55 4.14 -3.03
N MET A 306 1.99 5.25 -2.56
CA MET A 306 0.55 5.46 -2.50
C MET A 306 0.18 6.89 -2.91
N ILE A 307 -0.87 7.03 -3.71
CA ILE A 307 -1.45 8.34 -4.05
C ILE A 307 -2.92 8.31 -3.67
N ARG A 308 -3.33 9.27 -2.84
CA ARG A 308 -4.73 9.38 -2.41
C ARG A 308 -5.63 9.76 -3.57
N ILE A 309 -6.74 9.04 -3.73
CA ILE A 309 -7.78 9.33 -4.71
C ILE A 309 -9.18 9.15 -4.09
N TYR A 310 -10.20 9.74 -4.71
CA TYR A 310 -11.61 9.60 -4.28
C TYR A 310 -11.86 9.83 -2.79
N SER A 311 -11.27 10.91 -2.24
CA SER A 311 -11.36 11.33 -0.84
C SER A 311 -10.70 10.37 0.16
N ILE A 312 -11.25 9.16 0.33
CA ILE A 312 -10.84 8.20 1.38
C ILE A 312 -10.09 6.96 0.85
N ASN A 313 -9.81 6.88 -0.46
CA ASN A 313 -9.15 5.74 -1.08
C ASN A 313 -7.72 6.11 -1.53
N SER A 314 -6.94 5.13 -1.97
CA SER A 314 -5.62 5.35 -2.56
C SER A 314 -5.31 4.30 -3.62
N ILE A 315 -4.66 4.74 -4.70
CA ILE A 315 -3.93 3.80 -5.57
C ILE A 315 -2.60 3.46 -4.91
N THR A 316 -2.20 2.20 -4.99
CA THR A 316 -0.94 1.73 -4.41
C THR A 316 -0.12 0.95 -5.42
N SER A 317 1.20 0.99 -5.27
CA SER A 317 2.12 0.22 -6.10
C SER A 317 3.33 -0.23 -5.30
N LEU A 318 3.78 -1.46 -5.57
CA LEU A 318 5.03 -2.03 -5.06
C LEU A 318 6.16 -1.91 -6.10
N ASP A 319 5.90 -1.24 -7.24
CA ASP A 319 6.89 -1.06 -8.28
C ASP A 319 8.06 -0.20 -7.79
N LYS A 320 9.29 -0.70 -7.96
CA LYS A 320 10.49 -0.05 -7.42
C LYS A 320 10.77 1.29 -8.09
N ALA A 321 10.50 1.44 -9.38
CA ALA A 321 10.73 2.70 -10.10
C ALA A 321 9.74 3.76 -9.63
N PHE A 322 8.46 3.39 -9.46
CA PHE A 322 7.46 4.26 -8.88
C PHE A 322 7.78 4.63 -7.43
N CYS A 323 8.10 3.66 -6.56
CA CYS A 323 8.48 3.92 -5.17
C CYS A 323 9.68 4.88 -5.08
N LYS A 324 10.69 4.72 -5.95
CA LYS A 324 11.82 5.65 -6.06
C LYS A 324 11.37 7.05 -6.48
N SER A 325 10.57 7.16 -7.54
CA SER A 325 10.03 8.44 -8.01
C SER A 325 9.22 9.14 -6.92
N GLN A 326 8.38 8.40 -6.20
CA GLN A 326 7.56 8.89 -5.09
C GLN A 326 8.43 9.44 -3.96
N LYS A 327 9.49 8.70 -3.55
CA LYS A 327 10.46 9.19 -2.55
C LYS A 327 11.13 10.48 -2.99
N ASP A 328 11.62 10.53 -4.22
CA ASP A 328 12.36 11.67 -4.75
C ASP A 328 11.46 12.90 -4.86
N TRP A 329 10.18 12.70 -5.23
CA TRP A 329 9.17 13.75 -5.22
C TRP A 329 8.89 14.29 -3.82
N ILE A 330 8.63 13.41 -2.84
CA ILE A 330 8.40 13.81 -1.44
C ILE A 330 9.62 14.54 -0.86
N LYS A 331 10.85 14.10 -1.19
CA LYS A 331 12.09 14.81 -0.81
C LYS A 331 12.18 16.20 -1.43
N SER A 332 11.76 16.35 -2.69
CA SER A 332 11.70 17.65 -3.35
C SER A 332 10.73 18.60 -2.64
N LEU A 333 9.52 18.14 -2.32
CA LEU A 333 8.54 18.93 -1.56
C LEU A 333 9.09 19.33 -0.18
N LYS A 334 9.73 18.38 0.52
CA LYS A 334 10.40 18.63 1.81
C LYS A 334 11.48 19.72 1.71
N ARG A 335 12.21 19.83 0.59
CA ARG A 335 13.23 20.88 0.37
C ARG A 335 12.61 22.28 0.33
N PHE A 336 11.38 22.42 -0.14
CA PHE A 336 10.65 23.70 -0.17
C PHE A 336 9.83 23.94 1.11
N SER A 337 10.02 23.14 2.15
CA SER A 337 9.22 23.17 3.36
C SER A 337 10.03 23.61 4.58
N THR A 338 9.35 24.20 5.55
CA THR A 338 9.92 24.64 6.83
C THR A 338 9.70 23.57 7.88
N ASN A 339 10.76 23.08 8.54
CA ASN A 339 10.62 22.16 9.67
C ASN A 339 10.07 22.91 10.89
N ILE A 340 8.98 22.40 11.46
CA ILE A 340 8.34 22.97 12.66
C ILE A 340 8.39 22.00 13.86
N SER A 341 9.01 20.83 13.67
CA SER A 341 9.17 19.83 14.72
C SER A 341 10.48 20.01 15.50
N VAL A 342 10.39 19.91 16.83
CA VAL A 342 11.47 20.15 17.81
C VAL A 342 11.99 21.60 17.78
N SER A 343 12.53 22.05 16.63
CA SER A 343 12.88 23.43 16.34
C SER A 343 11.76 24.14 15.56
N GLY A 344 11.84 25.47 15.41
CA GLY A 344 10.83 26.25 14.68
C GLY A 344 9.57 26.56 15.49
N GLU A 345 9.73 26.89 16.78
CA GLU A 345 8.62 27.19 17.70
C GLU A 345 7.69 28.29 17.20
N ILE A 346 8.24 29.40 16.71
CA ILE A 346 7.45 30.51 16.18
C ILE A 346 6.59 30.04 15.00
N GLN A 347 7.19 29.32 14.04
CA GLN A 347 6.48 28.81 12.87
C GLN A 347 5.42 27.77 13.25
N ARG A 348 5.72 26.92 14.23
CA ARG A 348 4.76 25.94 14.77
C ARG A 348 3.55 26.63 15.38
N ILE A 349 3.77 27.57 16.30
CA ILE A 349 2.69 28.33 16.97
C ILE A 349 1.84 29.06 15.93
N GLN A 350 2.49 29.74 14.97
CA GLN A 350 1.78 30.44 13.90
C GLN A 350 0.91 29.49 13.08
N PHE A 351 1.48 28.37 12.59
CA PHE A 351 0.76 27.39 11.80
C PHE A 351 -0.47 26.85 12.54
N PHE A 352 -0.30 26.36 13.77
CA PHE A 352 -1.41 25.77 14.53
C PHE A 352 -2.45 26.79 14.95
N ASN A 353 -2.08 28.03 15.27
CA ASN A 353 -3.03 29.11 15.53
C ASN A 353 -3.87 29.43 14.28
N THR A 354 -3.24 29.52 13.10
CA THR A 354 -3.97 29.69 11.84
C THR A 354 -4.98 28.55 11.62
N GLN A 355 -4.58 27.29 11.86
CA GLN A 355 -5.52 26.16 11.75
C GLN A 355 -6.70 26.28 12.73
N ARG A 356 -6.46 26.77 13.96
CA ARG A 356 -7.51 27.01 14.96
C ARG A 356 -8.46 28.13 14.56
N GLU A 357 -7.98 29.20 13.94
CA GLU A 357 -8.86 30.26 13.42
C GLU A 357 -9.85 29.70 12.38
N HIS A 358 -9.40 28.83 11.48
CA HIS A 358 -10.30 28.17 10.53
C HIS A 358 -11.39 27.34 11.23
N ILE A 359 -11.06 26.67 12.32
CA ILE A 359 -12.03 25.90 13.12
C ILE A 359 -13.02 26.82 13.84
N LYS A 360 -12.63 28.03 14.23
CA LYS A 360 -13.56 28.98 14.87
C LYS A 360 -14.66 29.46 13.93
N GLU A 361 -14.43 29.40 12.62
CA GLU A 361 -15.43 29.75 11.62
C GLU A 361 -16.48 28.64 11.40
N LEU A 362 -16.27 27.42 11.91
CA LEU A 362 -17.31 26.40 12.04
C LEU A 362 -18.32 26.84 13.10
#